data_AF-A0A9D1KTU8-F1
#
_entry.id   AF-A0A9D1KTU8-F1
#
_cell.length_a   1.000
_cell.length_b   1.000
_cell.length_c   1.000
_cell.angle_alpha   90.00
_cell.angle_beta   90.00
_cell.angle_gamma   90.00
#
_symmetry.space_group_name_H-M   'P 1'
#
loop_
_entity.id
_entity.type
_entity.pdbx_description
1 polymer ?
#
loop_
_entity_poly.entity_id
_entity_poly.type
_entity_poly.pdbx_seq_one_letter_code
_entity_poly.pdbx_strand_id
1 'polypeptide(L)'
;MMFDLYPDILTVIPPGDATTDPSGDYDPAPVQETEYAICRAVRNGSGQVVRLQGGTEYRFSYVLYLPAGTPALKLGTPVRVYSRQGNERVASGCVADFVSGPLGCKLWI
;
A
#
# COMPACT_ATOMS: atom_id res chain seq x y z
N MET A 1 28.34 0.92 0.56
CA MET A 1 26.96 0.49 0.30
C MET A 1 26.04 1.65 0.64
N MET A 2 25.30 2.16 -0.34
CA MET A 2 24.29 3.19 -0.12
C MET A 2 23.05 2.50 0.44
N PHE A 3 22.65 2.79 1.67
CA PHE A 3 21.35 2.32 2.18
C PHE A 3 20.27 3.14 1.46
N ASP A 4 19.56 2.52 0.51
CA ASP A 4 18.42 3.16 -0.13
C ASP A 4 17.33 3.37 0.94
N LEU A 5 16.92 4.62 1.13
CA LEU A 5 15.91 4.99 2.12
C LEU A 5 14.55 4.36 1.77
N TYR A 6 14.31 4.05 0.50
CA TYR A 6 13.07 3.52 -0.05
C TYR A 6 13.36 2.35 -1.01
N PRO A 7 13.64 1.15 -0.47
CA PRO A 7 13.99 -0.03 -1.28
C PRO A 7 12.80 -0.65 -2.01
N ASP A 8 11.58 -0.21 -1.72
CA ASP A 8 10.34 -0.84 -2.18
C ASP A 8 9.49 0.11 -3.03
N ILE A 9 8.56 -0.44 -3.80
CA ILE A 9 7.52 0.28 -4.56
C ILE A 9 6.15 -0.14 -4.04
N LEU A 10 5.33 0.86 -3.69
CA LEU A 10 3.92 0.72 -3.40
C LEU A 10 3.13 0.76 -4.70
N THR A 11 2.31 -0.26 -4.96
CA THR A 11 1.32 -0.27 -6.03
C THR A 11 -0.08 -0.25 -5.44
N VAL A 12 -0.99 0.44 -6.13
CA VAL A 12 -2.43 0.41 -5.83
C VAL A 12 -3.13 -0.51 -6.80
N ILE A 13 -4.12 -1.24 -6.30
CA ILE A 13 -5.02 -2.03 -7.12
C ILE A 13 -6.28 -1.19 -7.30
N PRO A 14 -6.52 -0.62 -8.49
CA PRO A 14 -7.78 0.07 -8.74
C PRO A 14 -8.94 -0.92 -8.56
N PRO A 15 -10.10 -0.47 -8.04
CA PRO A 15 -11.30 -1.29 -8.11
C PRO A 15 -11.57 -1.60 -9.58
N GLY A 16 -11.48 -2.86 -9.97
CA GLY A 16 -11.71 -3.25 -11.36
C GLY A 16 -13.13 -2.87 -11.74
N ASP A 17 -13.29 -2.00 -12.73
CA ASP A 17 -14.57 -1.85 -13.41
C ASP A 17 -14.82 -3.19 -14.12
N ALA A 18 -15.87 -3.90 -13.71
CA ALA A 18 -16.34 -5.06 -14.44
C ALA A 18 -16.88 -4.55 -15.79
N THR A 19 -16.08 -4.64 -16.84
CA THR A 19 -16.57 -4.41 -18.20
C THR A 19 -17.38 -5.63 -18.60
N THR A 20 -18.71 -5.50 -18.65
CA THR A 20 -19.58 -6.51 -19.25
C THR A 20 -19.28 -6.59 -20.74
N ASP A 21 -18.93 -7.78 -21.22
CA ASP A 21 -18.87 -8.00 -22.66
C ASP A 21 -20.30 -8.02 -23.25
N PRO A 22 -20.49 -7.77 -24.56
CA PRO A 22 -21.80 -7.86 -25.19
C PRO A 22 -22.35 -9.31 -25.32
N SER A 23 -21.60 -10.33 -24.89
CA SER A 23 -22.03 -11.74 -24.92
C SER A 23 -22.60 -12.25 -23.59
N GLY A 24 -22.49 -11.48 -22.51
CA GLY A 24 -22.93 -11.87 -21.16
C GLY A 24 -21.92 -12.75 -20.41
N ASP A 25 -20.69 -12.87 -20.90
CA ASP A 25 -19.59 -13.56 -20.24
C ASP A 25 -18.79 -12.57 -19.38
N TYR A 26 -18.51 -12.95 -18.14
CA TYR A 26 -17.67 -12.18 -17.23
C TYR A 26 -16.21 -12.51 -17.50
N ASP A 27 -15.55 -11.75 -18.38
CA ASP A 27 -14.09 -11.74 -18.42
C ASP A 27 -13.55 -10.91 -17.26
N PRO A 28 -12.74 -11.48 -16.35
CA PRO A 28 -12.08 -10.68 -15.32
C PRO A 28 -11.11 -9.73 -16.01
N ALA A 29 -11.42 -8.43 -16.01
CA ALA A 29 -10.53 -7.41 -16.51
C ALA A 29 -9.13 -7.59 -15.88
N PRO A 30 -8.04 -7.48 -16.66
CA PRO A 30 -6.70 -7.64 -16.11
C PRO A 30 -6.51 -6.61 -14.98
N VAL A 31 -6.17 -7.10 -13.79
CA VAL A 31 -5.93 -6.25 -12.62
C VAL A 31 -4.68 -5.42 -12.91
N GLN A 32 -4.89 -4.20 -13.42
CA GLN A 32 -3.81 -3.29 -13.75
C GLN A 32 -3.32 -2.60 -12.49
N GLU A 33 -2.34 -3.21 -11.82
CA GLU A 33 -1.65 -2.57 -10.71
C GLU A 33 -0.97 -1.30 -11.20
N THR A 34 -1.19 -0.20 -10.50
CA THR A 34 -0.56 1.09 -10.82
C THR A 34 0.48 1.41 -9.76
N GLU A 35 1.72 1.66 -10.19
CA GLU A 35 2.76 2.16 -9.29
C GLU A 35 2.34 3.51 -8.70
N TYR A 36 2.41 3.62 -7.38
CA TYR A 36 1.91 4.78 -6.65
C TYR A 36 3.05 5.62 -6.08
N ALA A 37 3.99 5.00 -5.35
CA ALA A 37 5.12 5.69 -4.75
C ALA A 37 6.25 4.73 -4.37
N ILE A 38 7.47 5.25 -4.26
CA ILE A 38 8.56 4.55 -3.55
C ILE A 38 8.24 4.52 -2.05
N CYS A 39 8.65 3.45 -1.36
CA CYS A 39 8.43 3.31 0.06
C CYS A 39 9.48 2.40 0.71
N ARG A 40 9.40 2.31 2.04
CA ARG A 40 10.08 1.29 2.85
C ARG A 40 9.05 0.56 3.69
N ALA A 41 8.89 -0.73 3.43
CA ALA A 41 8.01 -1.60 4.20
C ALA A 41 8.72 -2.14 5.44
N VAL A 42 8.08 -1.99 6.61
CA VAL A 42 8.56 -2.57 7.87
C VAL A 42 7.48 -3.47 8.43
N ARG A 43 7.79 -4.77 8.56
CA ARG A 43 6.87 -5.78 9.10
C ARG A 43 6.67 -5.56 10.60
N ASN A 44 5.43 -5.70 11.06
CA ASN A 44 5.09 -5.75 12.48
C ASN A 44 5.38 -7.13 13.08
N GLY A 45 6.65 -7.42 13.36
CA GLY A 45 7.05 -8.73 13.91
C GLY A 45 6.59 -9.00 15.35
N SER A 46 6.20 -7.97 16.10
CA SER A 46 5.87 -8.04 17.53
C SER A 46 4.38 -7.82 17.83
N GLY A 47 3.53 -7.70 16.81
CA GLY A 47 2.07 -7.57 16.99
C GLY A 47 1.65 -6.25 17.62
N GLN A 48 2.42 -5.18 17.41
CA GLN A 48 2.15 -3.83 17.91
C GLN A 48 0.77 -3.34 17.47
N VAL A 49 0.15 -2.55 18.34
CA VAL A 49 -1.12 -1.90 18.10
C VAL A 49 -0.88 -0.39 18.01
N VAL A 50 -1.51 0.24 17.03
CA VAL A 50 -1.52 1.70 16.88
C VAL A 50 -2.93 2.22 17.05
N ARG A 51 -3.05 3.44 17.58
CA ARG A 51 -4.31 4.15 17.58
C ARG A 51 -4.40 4.97 16.29
N LEU A 52 -5.31 4.59 15.41
CA LEU A 52 -5.55 5.27 14.14
C LEU A 52 -6.15 6.66 14.39
N GLN A 53 -6.15 7.55 13.38
CA GLN A 53 -6.74 8.88 13.49
C GLN A 53 -8.21 8.86 13.94
N GLY A 54 -8.96 7.80 13.59
CA GLY A 54 -10.34 7.57 14.03
C GLY A 54 -10.48 7.11 15.49
N GLY A 55 -9.40 7.08 16.27
CA GLY A 55 -9.38 6.68 17.68
C GLY A 55 -9.47 5.18 17.92
N THR A 56 -9.55 4.36 16.85
CA THR A 56 -9.63 2.89 16.90
C THR A 56 -8.25 2.28 17.04
N GLU A 57 -8.12 1.26 17.90
CA GLU A 57 -6.92 0.44 18.02
C GLU A 57 -6.83 -0.55 16.85
N TYR A 58 -5.70 -0.56 16.14
CA TYR A 58 -5.48 -1.41 14.99
C TYR A 58 -4.14 -2.14 15.10
N ARG A 59 -4.18 -3.47 14.96
CA ARG A 59 -2.99 -4.30 14.82
C ARG A 59 -2.65 -4.43 13.34
N PHE A 60 -1.64 -3.69 12.90
CA PHE A 60 -1.18 -3.69 11.52
C PHE A 60 -0.24 -4.86 11.21
N SER A 61 -0.13 -5.23 9.94
CA SER A 61 0.85 -6.22 9.46
C SER A 61 2.15 -5.54 9.05
N TYR A 62 2.07 -4.38 8.40
CA TYR A 62 3.21 -3.57 7.99
C TYR A 62 2.94 -2.07 8.17
N VAL A 63 4.01 -1.33 8.45
CA VAL A 63 4.03 0.13 8.30
C VAL A 63 4.91 0.47 7.10
N LEU A 64 4.38 1.29 6.20
CA LEU A 64 5.10 1.81 5.05
C LEU A 64 5.52 3.24 5.36
N TYR A 65 6.81 3.53 5.18
CA TYR A 65 7.35 4.88 5.21
C TYR A 65 7.47 5.39 3.78
N LEU A 66 6.85 6.54 3.49
CA LEU A 66 6.83 7.14 2.16
C LEU A 66 7.42 8.55 2.18
N PRO A 67 7.89 9.08 1.03
CA PRO A 67 8.34 10.46 0.92
C PRO A 67 7.30 11.48 1.37
N ALA A 68 7.77 12.64 1.82
CA ALA A 68 6.89 13.78 2.09
C ALA A 68 6.21 14.22 0.78
N GLY A 69 4.94 14.62 0.87
CA GLY A 69 4.15 15.02 -0.31
C GLY A 69 3.51 13.88 -1.10
N THR A 70 3.73 12.60 -0.71
CA THR A 70 2.93 11.50 -1.25
C THR A 70 1.43 11.77 -1.01
N PRO A 71 0.57 11.71 -2.04
CA PRO A 71 -0.85 11.95 -1.87
C PRO A 71 -1.49 10.95 -0.89
N ALA A 72 -2.57 11.36 -0.24
CA ALA A 72 -3.28 10.49 0.69
C ALA A 72 -4.01 9.37 -0.06
N LEU A 73 -3.86 8.13 0.41
CA LEU A 73 -4.64 7.00 -0.06
C LEU A 73 -5.93 6.85 0.75
N LYS A 74 -7.01 6.46 0.07
CA LYS A 74 -8.30 6.23 0.72
C LYS A 74 -8.23 4.98 1.60
N LEU A 75 -8.86 5.04 2.77
CA LEU A 75 -9.01 3.87 3.65
C LEU A 75 -9.69 2.72 2.92
N GLY A 76 -9.23 1.50 3.17
CA GLY A 76 -9.68 0.27 2.52
C GLY A 76 -9.12 0.05 1.11
N THR A 77 -8.33 0.97 0.56
CA THR A 77 -7.71 0.77 -0.77
C THR A 77 -6.79 -0.44 -0.73
N PRO A 78 -6.97 -1.44 -1.60
CA PRO A 78 -6.08 -2.58 -1.67
C PRO A 78 -4.74 -2.18 -2.30
N VAL A 79 -3.66 -2.57 -1.63
CA VAL A 79 -2.28 -2.21 -2.04
C VAL A 79 -1.35 -3.41 -1.97
N ARG A 80 -0.29 -3.36 -2.79
CA ARG A 80 0.82 -4.32 -2.78
C ARG A 80 2.13 -3.56 -2.72
N VAL A 81 3.15 -4.21 -2.17
CA VAL A 81 4.50 -3.66 -2.09
C VAL A 81 5.46 -4.65 -2.71
N TYR A 82 6.31 -4.17 -3.61
CA TYR A 82 7.32 -4.96 -4.30
C TYR A 82 8.72 -4.42 -4.04
N SER A 83 9.69 -5.33 -3.90
CA SER A 83 11.10 -4.97 -3.79
C SER A 83 11.61 -4.46 -5.13
N ARG A 84 12.29 -3.31 -5.13
CA ARG A 84 12.89 -2.73 -6.34
C ARG A 84 14.05 -3.55 -6.89
N GLN A 85 14.65 -4.40 -6.05
CA GLN A 85 15.83 -5.19 -6.43
C GLN A 85 15.48 -6.53 -7.06
N GLY A 86 14.33 -7.11 -6.71
CA GLY A 86 13.98 -8.48 -7.10
C GLY A 86 12.57 -8.67 -7.67
N ASN A 87 11.77 -7.61 -7.75
CA ASN A 87 10.36 -7.66 -8.14
C ASN A 87 9.51 -8.66 -7.30
N GLU A 88 10.03 -9.06 -6.14
CA GLU A 88 9.34 -9.94 -5.19
C GLU A 88 8.33 -9.13 -4.39
N ARG A 89 7.18 -9.74 -4.09
CA ARG A 89 6.16 -9.12 -3.26
C ARG A 89 6.58 -9.14 -1.78
N VAL A 90 6.80 -7.96 -1.21
CA VAL A 90 7.22 -7.74 0.18
C VAL A 90 6.04 -7.71 1.14
N ALA A 91 4.95 -7.06 0.74
CA ALA A 91 3.74 -6.91 1.55
C ALA A 91 2.47 -6.77 0.68
N SER A 92 1.32 -7.03 1.28
CA SER A 92 0.00 -6.80 0.68
C SER A 92 -1.02 -6.57 1.78
N GLY A 93 -2.00 -5.70 1.54
CA GLY A 93 -3.07 -5.42 2.49
C GLY A 93 -4.00 -4.32 2.02
N CYS A 94 -4.83 -3.81 2.92
CA CYS A 94 -5.67 -2.65 2.66
C CYS A 94 -5.19 -1.48 3.52
N VAL A 95 -5.31 -0.25 3.00
CA VAL A 95 -4.95 0.96 3.75
C VAL A 95 -5.82 1.07 5.00
N ALA A 96 -5.21 0.93 6.16
CA ALA A 96 -5.88 1.08 7.45
C ALA A 96 -5.89 2.54 7.92
N ASP A 97 -4.79 3.25 7.69
CA ASP A 97 -4.66 4.68 7.98
C ASP A 97 -3.48 5.28 7.20
N PHE A 98 -3.52 6.59 7.00
CA PHE A 98 -2.50 7.38 6.32
C PHE A 98 -2.25 8.69 7.06
N VAL A 99 -1.01 8.92 7.46
CA VAL A 99 -0.57 10.16 8.12
C VAL A 99 0.50 10.81 7.26
N SER A 100 0.25 12.05 6.83
CA SER A 100 1.25 12.88 6.17
C SER A 100 1.93 13.81 7.18
N GLY A 101 3.24 14.00 7.02
CA GLY A 101 4.02 14.94 7.82
C GLY A 101 5.16 15.57 7.02
N PRO A 102 5.82 16.62 7.56
CA PRO A 102 6.85 17.37 6.83
C PRO A 102 8.12 16.55 6.52
N LEU A 103 8.36 15.47 7.26
CA LEU A 103 9.54 14.59 7.08
C LEU A 103 9.22 13.28 6.33
N GLY A 104 7.96 13.05 5.97
CA GLY A 104 7.52 11.81 5.34
C GLY A 104 6.10 11.43 5.72
N CYS A 105 5.57 10.44 5.03
CA CYS A 105 4.26 9.88 5.29
C CYS A 105 4.38 8.47 5.91
N LYS A 106 3.37 8.09 6.70
CA LYS A 106 3.21 6.74 7.25
C LYS A 106 1.89 6.17 6.77
N LEU A 107 1.92 4.93 6.32
CA LEU A 107 0.75 4.17 5.93
C LEU A 107 0.76 2.83 6.65
N TRP A 108 -0.35 2.47 7.29
CA TRP A 108 -0.50 1.16 7.93
C TRP A 108 -1.35 0.25 7.06
N ILE A 109 -0.87 -0.98 6.87
CA ILE A 109 -1.60 -2.09 6.23
C ILE A 109 -1.66 -3.29 7.16
#